data_AF-A0A538B881-F1
#
_entry.id   AF-A0A538B881-F1
#
_cell.length_a   1.000
_cell.length_b   1.000
_cell.length_c   1.000
_cell.angle_alpha   90.00
_cell.angle_beta   90.00
_cell.angle_gamma   90.00
#
_symmetry.space_group_name_H-M   'P 1'
#
loop_
_entity.id
_entity.type
_entity.pdbx_description
1 polymer ?
#
loop_
_entity_poly.entity_id
_entity_poly.type
_entity_poly.pdbx_seq_one_letter_code
_entity_poly.pdbx_strand_id
1 'polypeptide(L)'
;MVPGFNQIVGLRLKETIATSLVCVGIFAVPGMVTHAFLGDIDWRFAVLLCVGVVPGARVGAVFAIRADRLVLRRVVALFLLTIAVIYLVGEVNALVR
;
A
#
# COMPACT_ATOMS: atom_id res chain seq x y z
N MET A 1 -5.34 3.38 -6.20
CA MET A 1 -6.24 2.37 -6.81
C MET A 1 -7.46 2.06 -5.96
N VAL A 2 -7.30 1.87 -4.64
CA VAL A 2 -8.39 1.49 -3.72
C VAL A 2 -9.68 2.33 -3.83
N PRO A 3 -9.67 3.68 -3.69
CA PRO A 3 -10.94 4.44 -3.81
C PRO A 3 -11.55 4.35 -5.22
N GLY A 4 -10.73 4.30 -6.27
CA GLY A 4 -11.19 4.18 -7.66
C GLY A 4 -11.93 2.86 -7.92
N PHE A 5 -11.39 1.73 -7.47
CA PHE A 5 -12.07 0.44 -7.64
C PHE A 5 -13.35 0.30 -6.80
N ASN A 6 -13.39 0.89 -5.60
CA ASN A 6 -14.60 0.89 -4.77
C ASN A 6 -15.69 1.85 -5.30
N GLN A 7 -15.32 3.03 -5.81
CA GLN A 7 -16.30 4.04 -6.26
C GLN A 7 -16.72 3.90 -7.72
N ILE A 8 -15.81 3.50 -8.61
CA ILE A 8 -16.06 3.45 -10.06
C ILE A 8 -16.52 2.06 -10.48
N VAL A 9 -15.84 1.01 -10.01
CA VAL A 9 -16.15 -0.39 -10.38
C VAL A 9 -17.20 -1.01 -9.44
N GLY A 10 -17.45 -0.39 -8.28
CA GLY A 10 -18.47 -0.85 -7.33
C GLY A 10 -18.09 -2.13 -6.56
N LEU A 11 -16.81 -2.50 -6.54
CA LEU A 11 -16.33 -3.68 -5.83
C LEU A 11 -16.45 -3.52 -4.31
N ARG A 12 -16.61 -4.63 -3.59
CA ARG A 12 -16.64 -4.60 -2.12
C ARG A 12 -15.27 -4.15 -1.61
N LEU A 13 -15.24 -3.46 -0.46
CA LEU A 13 -13.99 -2.93 0.10
C LEU A 13 -12.87 -3.99 0.24
N LYS A 14 -13.21 -5.21 0.69
CA LYS A 14 -12.25 -6.32 0.80
C LYS A 14 -11.65 -6.71 -0.56
N GLU A 15 -12.48 -6.80 -1.60
CA GLU A 15 -12.07 -7.15 -2.96
C GLU A 15 -11.20 -6.04 -3.56
N THR A 16 -11.64 -4.80 -3.40
CA THR A 16 -10.93 -3.59 -3.84
C THR A 16 -9.49 -3.53 -3.29
N ILE A 17 -9.31 -3.81 -2.00
CA ILE A 17 -7.99 -3.79 -1.36
C ILE A 17 -7.12 -4.91 -1.93
N ALA A 18 -7.68 -6.12 -2.05
CA ALA A 18 -6.96 -7.28 -2.57
C ALA A 18 -6.52 -7.08 -4.03
N THR A 19 -7.43 -6.64 -4.91
CA THR A 19 -7.11 -6.41 -6.33
C THR A 19 -6.11 -5.29 -6.51
N SER A 20 -6.22 -4.20 -5.73
CA SER A 20 -5.23 -3.12 -5.75
C SER A 20 -3.85 -3.60 -5.35
N LEU A 21 -3.75 -4.49 -4.33
CA LEU A 21 -2.46 -5.02 -3.87
C LEU A 21 -1.78 -5.88 -4.95
N VAL A 22 -2.57 -6.68 -5.68
CA VAL A 22 -2.08 -7.48 -6.82
C VAL A 22 -1.55 -6.56 -7.93
N CYS A 23 -2.31 -5.53 -8.29
CA CYS A 23 -1.87 -4.55 -9.29
C CYS A 23 -0.55 -3.88 -8.88
N VAL A 24 -0.43 -3.44 -7.62
CA VAL A 24 0.81 -2.85 -7.10
C VAL A 24 1.98 -3.83 -7.18
N GLY A 25 1.77 -5.10 -6.84
CA GLY A 25 2.80 -6.13 -6.97
C GLY A 25 3.29 -6.30 -8.41
N ILE A 26 2.37 -6.32 -9.38
CA ILE A 26 2.72 -6.40 -10.81
C ILE A 26 3.50 -5.16 -11.25
N PHE A 27 3.06 -3.96 -10.85
CA PHE A 27 3.74 -2.71 -11.20
C PHE A 27 5.08 -2.50 -10.49
N ALA A 28 5.32 -3.20 -9.38
CA ALA A 28 6.61 -3.17 -8.71
C ALA A 28 7.70 -3.93 -9.48
N VAL A 29 7.35 -4.92 -10.31
CA VAL A 29 8.33 -5.76 -11.03
C VAL A 29 9.18 -4.95 -12.01
N PRO A 30 8.63 -4.11 -12.91
CA PRO A 30 9.45 -3.28 -13.78
C PRO A 30 10.42 -2.37 -13.02
N GLY A 31 9.96 -1.73 -11.94
CA GLY A 31 10.80 -0.85 -11.11
C GLY A 31 11.94 -1.61 -10.43
N MET A 32 11.65 -2.80 -9.88
CA MET A 32 12.68 -3.68 -9.34
C MET A 32 13.71 -4.05 -10.39
N VAL A 33 13.26 -4.44 -11.59
CA VAL A 33 14.14 -4.84 -12.69
C VAL A 33 15.03 -3.68 -13.12
N THR A 34 14.49 -2.48 -13.30
CA THR A 34 15.28 -1.30 -13.68
C THR A 34 16.33 -0.98 -12.63
N HIS A 35 15.97 -0.93 -11.34
CA HIS A 35 16.95 -0.65 -10.28
C HIS A 35 17.99 -1.76 -10.12
N ALA A 36 17.63 -3.02 -10.40
CA ALA A 36 18.56 -4.13 -10.39
C ALA A 36 19.61 -3.99 -11.51
N PHE A 37 19.20 -3.52 -12.68
CA PHE A 37 20.12 -3.25 -13.80
C PHE A 37 21.02 -2.03 -13.54
N LEU A 38 20.53 -1.00 -12.86
CA LEU A 38 21.35 0.16 -12.50
C LEU A 38 22.38 -0.14 -11.40
N GLY A 39 22.23 -1.25 -10.68
CA GLY A 39 23.14 -1.64 -9.59
C GLY A 39 22.88 -0.91 -8.27
N ASP A 40 21.80 -0.14 -8.18
CA ASP A 40 21.45 0.67 -7.00
C ASP A 40 20.77 -0.13 -5.87
N ILE A 41 20.60 -1.45 -6.05
CA ILE A 41 19.93 -2.30 -5.05
C ILE A 41 20.94 -2.78 -4.01
N ASP A 42 20.80 -2.29 -2.78
CA ASP A 42 21.40 -2.95 -1.63
C ASP A 42 20.60 -4.20 -1.24
N TRP A 43 21.11 -5.35 -1.69
CA TRP A 43 20.51 -6.66 -1.45
C TRP A 43 20.41 -7.04 0.04
N ARG A 44 21.25 -6.46 0.91
CA ARG A 44 21.19 -6.73 2.35
C ARG A 44 19.94 -6.10 2.95
N PHE A 45 19.66 -4.84 2.60
CA PHE A 45 18.43 -4.18 3.01
C PHE A 45 17.20 -4.84 2.36
N ALA A 46 17.29 -5.22 1.09
CA ALA A 46 16.19 -5.90 0.40
C ALA A 46 15.77 -7.20 1.11
N VAL A 47 16.73 -8.04 1.51
CA VAL A 47 16.44 -9.28 2.24
C VAL A 47 15.87 -8.98 3.63
N LEU A 48 16.43 -8.02 4.37
CA LEU A 48 15.93 -7.67 5.69
C LEU A 48 14.48 -7.14 5.63
N LEU A 49 14.18 -6.32 4.64
CA LEU A 49 12.82 -5.84 4.37
C LEU A 49 11.89 -7.00 3.99
N CYS A 50 12.32 -7.91 3.12
CA CYS A 50 11.52 -9.09 2.76
C CYS A 50 11.18 -9.94 3.99
N VAL A 51 12.14 -10.17 4.89
CA VAL A 51 11.93 -10.93 6.13
C VAL A 51 10.94 -10.22 7.06
N GLY A 52 10.87 -8.88 7.07
CA GLY A 52 9.84 -8.15 7.81
C GLY A 52 8.47 -8.15 7.13
N VAL A 53 8.46 -7.89 5.82
CA VAL A 53 7.23 -7.70 5.02
C VAL A 53 6.46 -9.00 4.85
N VAL A 54 7.10 -10.14 4.57
CA VAL A 54 6.42 -11.42 4.34
C VAL A 54 5.57 -11.88 5.55
N PRO A 55 6.10 -11.96 6.78
CA PRO A 55 5.29 -12.31 7.95
C PRO A 55 4.30 -11.20 8.31
N GLY A 56 4.70 -9.93 8.19
CA GLY A 56 3.81 -8.80 8.45
C GLY A 56 2.58 -8.80 7.54
N ALA A 57 2.76 -9.05 6.24
CA ALA A 57 1.69 -9.16 5.26
C ALA A 57 0.78 -10.35 5.53
N ARG A 58 1.34 -11.51 5.90
CA ARG A 58 0.57 -12.69 6.31
C ARG A 58 -0.33 -12.39 7.52
N VAL A 59 0.25 -11.81 8.58
CA VAL A 59 -0.49 -11.47 9.81
C VAL A 59 -1.56 -10.41 9.50
N GLY A 60 -1.19 -9.35 8.78
CA GLY A 60 -2.12 -8.30 8.36
C GLY A 60 -3.28 -8.82 7.51
N ALA A 61 -3.01 -9.75 6.59
CA ALA A 61 -4.05 -10.36 5.76
C ALA A 61 -5.05 -11.16 6.60
N VAL A 62 -4.58 -11.93 7.58
CA VAL A 62 -5.45 -12.69 8.49
C VAL A 62 -6.38 -11.75 9.28
N PHE A 63 -5.83 -10.65 9.82
CA PHE A 63 -6.64 -9.65 10.51
C PHE A 63 -7.64 -8.96 9.57
N ALA A 64 -7.22 -8.58 8.37
CA ALA A 64 -8.09 -7.92 7.39
C ALA A 64 -9.25 -8.81 6.91
N ILE A 65 -9.01 -10.11 6.73
CA ILE A 65 -10.05 -11.07 6.33
C ILE A 65 -11.06 -11.26 7.45
N ARG A 66 -10.60 -11.39 8.71
CA ARG A 66 -11.46 -11.58 9.90
C ARG A 66 -12.19 -10.31 10.35
N ALA A 67 -11.70 -9.12 9.99
CA ALA A 67 -12.30 -7.86 10.40
C ALA A 67 -13.73 -7.70 9.86
N ASP A 68 -14.59 -7.11 10.69
CA ASP A 68 -15.92 -6.69 10.29
C ASP A 68 -15.85 -5.60 9.20
N ARG A 69 -16.85 -5.58 8.32
CA ARG A 69 -16.89 -4.69 7.16
C ARG A 69 -16.89 -3.21 7.57
N LEU A 70 -17.54 -2.85 8.67
CA LEU A 70 -17.59 -1.48 9.17
C LEU A 70 -16.24 -1.05 9.78
N VAL A 71 -15.62 -1.96 10.54
CA VAL A 71 -14.29 -1.72 11.14
C VAL A 71 -13.25 -1.54 10.06
N LEU A 72 -13.19 -2.44 9.08
CA LEU A 72 -12.25 -2.34 7.96
C LEU A 72 -12.43 -1.03 7.18
N ARG A 73 -13.69 -0.62 6.95
CA ARG A 73 -13.98 0.66 6.29
C ARG A 73 -13.48 1.86 7.09
N ARG A 74 -13.72 1.90 8.40
CA ARG A 74 -13.24 2.99 9.25
C ARG A 74 -11.72 3.04 9.31
N VAL A 75 -11.06 1.90 9.48
CA VAL A 75 -9.59 1.82 9.55
C VAL A 75 -8.97 2.31 8.24
N VAL A 76 -9.46 1.85 7.09
CA VAL A 76 -8.95 2.29 5.78
C VAL A 76 -9.23 3.78 5.56
N ALA A 77 -10.42 4.27 5.92
CA ALA A 77 -10.74 5.69 5.80
C ALA A 77 -9.84 6.56 6.67
N LEU A 78 -9.61 6.17 7.92
CA LEU A 78 -8.71 6.88 8.83
C LEU A 78 -7.27 6.85 8.31
N PHE A 79 -6.80 5.70 7.85
CA PHE A 79 -5.47 5.55 7.27
C PHE A 79 -5.26 6.46 6.05
N LEU A 80 -6.21 6.47 5.12
CA LEU A 80 -6.15 7.34 3.94
C LEU A 80 -6.21 8.82 4.32
N LEU A 81 -7.02 9.19 5.31
CA LEU A 81 -7.10 10.56 5.82
C LEU A 81 -5.76 10.98 6.45
N THR A 82 -5.13 10.13 7.25
CA THR A 82 -3.82 10.39 7.83
C THR A 82 -2.77 10.61 6.74
N ILE A 83 -2.72 9.75 5.71
CA ILE A 83 -1.80 9.94 4.57
C ILE A 83 -2.07 11.25 3.86
N ALA A 84 -3.34 11.58 3.61
CA ALA A 84 -3.71 12.83 2.94
C ALA A 84 -3.25 14.06 3.73
N VAL A 85 -3.41 14.06 5.06
CA VAL A 85 -2.93 15.16 5.91
C VAL A 85 -1.41 15.26 5.90
N ILE A 86 -0.69 14.13 6.00
CA ILE A 86 0.78 14.11 5.96
C ILE A 86 1.29 14.70 4.64
N TYR A 87 0.74 14.26 3.51
CA TYR A 87 1.11 14.78 2.20
C TYR A 87 0.76 16.26 2.05
N LEU A 88 -0.42 16.69 2.49
CA LEU A 88 -0.83 18.08 2.42
C LEU A 88 0.13 18.99 3.21
N VAL A 89 0.50 18.58 4.42
CA VAL A 89 1.46 19.34 5.25
C VAL A 89 2.85 19.33 4.61
N GLY A 90 3.29 18.19 4.08
CA GLY A 90 4.56 18.07 3.37
C GLY A 90 4.64 19.00 2.16
N GLU A 91 3.59 19.03 1.34
CA GLU A 91 3.50 19.86 0.14
C GLU A 91 3.45 21.36 0.49
N VAL A 92 2.64 21.74 1.49
CA VAL A 92 2.56 23.13 1.96
C VAL A 92 3.90 23.60 2.50
N ASN A 93 4.61 22.76 3.26
CA ASN A 93 5.94 23.10 3.78
C ASN A 93 6.99 23.20 2.67
N ALA A 94 6.87 22.40 1.60
CA ALA A 94 7.74 22.49 0.43
C ALA A 94 7.47 23.75 -0.41
N LEU A 95 6.23 24.25 -0.44
CA LEU A 95 5.87 25.50 -1.14
C LEU A 95 6.28 26.77 -0.38
N VAL A 96 6.40 26.68 0.94
CA VAL A 96 6.79 27.81 1.82
C VAL A 96 8.32 27.93 1.95
N ARG A 97 9.08 26.91 1.54
CA ARG A 97 10.54 26.86 1.65
C ARG A 97 11.23 27.10 0.31
#